data_AF-A0AAP8N878-F1
#
_entry.id   AF-A0AAP8N878-F1
#
_cell.length_a   1.000
_cell.length_b   1.000
_cell.length_c   1.000
_cell.angle_alpha   90.00
_cell.angle_beta   90.00
_cell.angle_gamma   90.00
#
_symmetry.space_group_name_H-M   'P 1'
#
loop_
_entity.id
_entity.type
_entity.pdbx_description
1 polymer ?
#
loop_
_entity_poly.entity_id
_entity_poly.type
_entity_poly.pdbx_seq_one_letter_code
_entity_poly.pdbx_strand_id
1 'polypeptide(L)'
;SLYPANSVPAVVKRINQAFQRADQIQYVEGGEELDYFAPIVADAEAGFGGQLNVFELMKGMIEAGAAGVHFEDQLSSEKKCGHLGGKV
;
A
#
# COMPACT_ATOMS: atom_id res chain seq x y z
N SER A 1 -8.25 -8.31 -8.44
CA SER A 1 -8.20 -8.81 -7.06
C SER A 1 -8.05 -10.33 -6.96
N LEU A 2 -7.03 -10.92 -7.59
CA LEU A 2 -6.78 -12.39 -7.54
C LEU A 2 -5.75 -12.79 -6.47
N TYR A 3 -4.93 -11.85 -6.02
CA TYR A 3 -3.91 -12.08 -5.00
C TYR A 3 -4.50 -11.95 -3.58
N PRO A 4 -3.85 -12.49 -2.54
CA PRO A 4 -4.30 -12.33 -1.15
C PRO A 4 -4.35 -10.86 -0.72
N ALA A 5 -5.46 -10.42 -0.12
CA ALA A 5 -5.71 -8.99 0.20
C ALA A 5 -4.62 -8.31 1.05
N ASN A 6 -3.84 -9.08 1.82
CA ASN A 6 -2.72 -8.57 2.62
C ASN A 6 -1.42 -8.32 1.82
N SER A 7 -1.40 -8.59 0.51
CA SER A 7 -0.18 -8.47 -0.31
C SER A 7 0.32 -7.03 -0.40
N VAL A 8 -0.57 -6.05 -0.63
CA VAL A 8 -0.16 -4.65 -0.73
C VAL A 8 0.29 -4.11 0.65
N PRO A 9 -0.44 -4.33 1.76
CA PRO A 9 0.07 -4.00 3.09
C PRO A 9 1.47 -4.59 3.38
N ALA A 10 1.74 -5.83 2.98
CA ALA A 10 3.06 -6.45 3.16
C ALA A 10 4.15 -5.73 2.36
N VAL A 11 3.85 -5.28 1.14
CA VAL A 11 4.80 -4.51 0.31
C VAL A 11 5.02 -3.11 0.88
N VAL A 12 3.97 -2.41 1.33
CA VAL A 12 4.09 -1.11 1.99
C VAL A 12 5.02 -1.21 3.20
N LYS A 13 4.82 -2.21 4.06
CA LYS A 13 5.68 -2.46 5.22
C LYS A 13 7.13 -2.70 4.80
N ARG A 14 7.35 -3.47 3.74
CA ARG A 14 8.69 -3.75 3.21
C ARG A 14 9.39 -2.49 2.70
N ILE A 15 8.66 -1.59 2.02
CA ILE A 15 9.21 -0.31 1.54
C ILE A 15 9.61 0.56 2.74
N ASN A 16 8.74 0.71 3.75
CA ASN A 16 9.06 1.46 4.96
C ASN A 16 10.25 0.87 5.73
N GLN A 17 10.40 -0.46 5.78
CA GLN A 17 11.58 -1.10 6.36
C GLN A 17 12.87 -0.82 5.57
N ALA A 18 12.78 -0.69 4.24
CA ALA A 18 13.90 -0.31 3.41
C ALA A 18 14.32 1.15 3.67
N PHE A 19 13.35 2.07 3.74
CA PHE A 19 13.60 3.47 4.13
C PHE A 19 14.22 3.57 5.52
N GLN A 20 13.66 2.86 6.49
CA GLN A 20 14.20 2.82 7.85
C GLN A 20 15.66 2.32 7.89
N ARG A 21 16.01 1.31 7.08
CA ARG A 21 17.39 0.83 7.04
C ARG A 21 18.33 1.84 6.39
N ALA A 22 17.90 2.51 5.33
CA ALA A 22 18.70 3.55 4.67
C ALA A 22 18.97 4.73 5.63
N ASP A 23 17.93 5.18 6.33
CA ASP A 23 18.01 6.22 7.36
C ASP A 23 19.00 5.85 8.48
N GLN A 24 18.89 4.62 9.01
CA GLN A 24 19.83 4.12 10.03
C GLN A 24 21.28 4.08 9.56
N ILE A 25 21.53 3.73 8.28
CA ILE A 25 22.89 3.71 7.72
C ILE A 25 23.43 5.14 7.64
N GLN A 26 22.65 6.07 7.07
CA GLN A 26 23.03 7.48 6.99
C GLN A 26 23.36 8.07 8.37
N TYR A 27 22.51 7.81 9.37
CA TYR A 27 22.71 8.30 10.73
C TYR A 27 24.05 7.84 11.33
N VAL A 28 24.46 6.59 11.07
CA VAL A 28 25.71 6.03 11.58
C VAL A 28 26.93 6.49 10.77
N GLU A 29 26.79 6.68 9.46
CA GLU A 29 27.88 7.15 8.59
C GLU A 29 28.20 8.64 8.78
N GLY A 30 27.29 9.42 9.37
CA GLY A 30 27.52 10.83 9.70
C GLY A 30 27.54 11.76 8.47
N GLY A 31 26.80 11.38 7.41
CA GLY A 31 26.68 12.13 6.15
C GLY A 31 25.60 13.23 6.17
N GLU A 32 25.31 13.78 5.00
CA GLU A 32 24.21 14.74 4.81
C GLU A 32 22.85 14.13 5.18
N GLU A 33 21.96 14.93 5.76
CA GLU A 33 20.65 14.48 6.25
C GLU A 33 19.62 14.49 5.10
N LEU A 34 19.43 13.33 4.46
CA LEU A 34 18.31 13.07 3.56
C LEU A 34 17.13 12.48 4.34
N ASP A 35 15.92 13.00 4.11
CA ASP A 35 14.68 12.38 4.58
C ASP A 35 14.29 11.20 3.67
N TYR A 36 14.48 9.98 4.18
CA TYR A 36 14.15 8.75 3.44
C TYR A 36 12.66 8.39 3.49
N PHE A 37 11.87 8.94 4.41
CA PHE A 37 10.49 8.50 4.65
C PHE A 37 9.50 9.17 3.71
N ALA A 38 9.72 9.01 2.41
CA ALA A 38 8.81 9.50 1.38
C ALA A 38 7.40 8.90 1.58
N PRO A 39 6.33 9.71 1.50
CA PRO A 39 4.97 9.24 1.74
C PRO A 39 4.53 8.24 0.66
N ILE A 40 4.00 7.10 1.10
CA ILE A 40 3.53 6.03 0.20
C ILE A 40 2.03 6.20 -0.06
N VAL A 41 1.64 6.38 -1.32
CA VAL A 41 0.25 6.25 -1.78
C VAL A 41 0.05 4.85 -2.35
N ALA A 42 -0.84 4.06 -1.74
CA ALA A 42 -1.01 2.63 -2.03
C ALA A 42 -2.38 2.31 -2.67
N ASP A 43 -2.40 1.25 -3.49
CA ASP A 43 -3.59 0.75 -4.18
C ASP A 43 -4.33 -0.29 -3.33
N ALA A 44 -5.60 0.00 -2.98
CA ALA A 44 -6.49 -0.95 -2.30
C ALA A 44 -7.49 -1.64 -3.25
N GLU A 45 -7.33 -1.44 -4.56
CA GLU A 45 -8.24 -1.89 -5.61
C GLU A 45 -9.70 -1.50 -5.28
N ALA A 46 -10.63 -2.43 -5.46
CA ALA A 46 -12.03 -2.32 -5.06
C ALA A 46 -12.28 -2.80 -3.62
N GLY A 47 -11.24 -2.89 -2.79
CA GLY A 47 -11.37 -3.25 -1.37
C GLY A 47 -11.54 -4.73 -1.05
N PHE A 48 -11.34 -5.62 -2.03
CA PHE A 48 -11.32 -7.09 -1.85
C PHE A 48 -12.60 -7.70 -1.27
N GLY A 49 -13.75 -7.03 -1.42
CA GLY A 49 -15.04 -7.55 -0.97
C GLY A 49 -16.01 -6.44 -0.58
N GLY A 50 -16.65 -6.61 0.57
CA GLY A 50 -17.61 -5.65 1.13
C GLY A 50 -16.96 -4.64 2.07
N GLN A 51 -17.79 -3.92 2.81
CA GLN A 51 -17.36 -2.84 3.71
C GLN A 51 -16.38 -3.31 4.80
N LEU A 52 -16.56 -4.53 5.32
CA LEU A 52 -15.65 -5.08 6.33
C LEU A 52 -14.29 -5.47 5.74
N ASN A 53 -14.24 -5.90 4.48
CA ASN A 53 -12.98 -6.19 3.79
C ASN A 53 -12.20 -4.89 3.56
N VAL A 54 -12.89 -3.83 3.11
CA VAL A 54 -12.35 -2.47 2.96
C VAL A 54 -11.78 -1.96 4.29
N PHE A 55 -12.54 -2.13 5.38
CA PHE A 55 -12.12 -1.71 6.72
C PHE A 55 -10.83 -2.39 7.17
N GLU A 56 -10.78 -3.72 7.11
CA GLU A 56 -9.59 -4.49 7.51
C GLU A 56 -8.39 -4.21 6.60
N LEU A 57 -8.62 -4.03 5.29
CA LEU A 57 -7.57 -3.66 4.36
C LEU A 57 -6.99 -2.28 4.70
N MET A 58 -7.83 -1.28 4.95
CA MET A 58 -7.38 0.06 5.31
C MET A 58 -6.61 0.04 6.63
N LYS A 59 -7.08 -0.71 7.63
CA LYS A 59 -6.36 -0.91 8.88
C LYS A 59 -4.97 -1.51 8.63
N GLY A 60 -4.88 -2.55 7.81
CA GLY A 60 -3.61 -3.15 7.42
C GLY A 60 -2.67 -2.18 6.68
N MET A 61 -3.20 -1.30 5.83
CA MET A 61 -2.41 -0.26 5.15
C MET A 61 -1.87 0.79 6.12
N ILE A 62 -2.68 1.22 7.09
CA ILE A 62 -2.27 2.17 8.15
C ILE A 62 -1.17 1.55 9.01
N GLU A 63 -1.35 0.32 9.47
CA GLU A 63 -0.35 -0.40 10.27
C GLU A 63 0.97 -0.62 9.50
N ALA A 64 0.90 -0.78 8.18
CA ALA A 64 2.07 -0.91 7.32
C ALA A 64 2.80 0.43 7.07
N GLY A 65 2.15 1.57 7.37
CA GLY A 65 2.69 2.92 7.19
C GLY A 65 2.43 3.54 5.82
N ALA A 66 1.29 3.25 5.19
CA ALA A 66 0.84 4.01 4.02
C ALA A 66 0.43 5.43 4.43
N ALA A 67 0.79 6.44 3.63
CA ALA A 67 0.40 7.83 3.83
C ALA A 67 -0.94 8.17 3.16
N GLY A 68 -1.27 7.47 2.07
CA GLY A 68 -2.54 7.57 1.38
C GLY A 68 -2.92 6.22 0.77
N VAL A 69 -4.22 5.99 0.61
CA VAL A 69 -4.75 4.77 0.00
C VAL A 69 -5.89 5.15 -0.92
N HIS A 70 -5.88 4.63 -2.15
CA HIS A 70 -6.97 4.85 -3.10
C HIS A 70 -7.82 3.59 -3.28
N PHE A 71 -9.13 3.81 -3.42
CA PHE A 71 -10.14 2.80 -3.76
C PHE A 71 -10.80 3.17 -5.08
N GLU A 72 -11.30 2.17 -5.78
CA GLU A 72 -12.11 2.34 -6.98
C GLU A 72 -13.50 1.72 -6.83
N ASP A 73 -14.45 2.22 -7.59
CA ASP A 73 -15.87 1.90 -7.54
C ASP A 73 -16.27 0.67 -8.40
N GLN A 74 -15.31 -0.23 -8.65
CA GLN A 74 -15.57 -1.50 -9.35
C GLN A 74 -16.14 -2.57 -8.41
N LEU A 75 -16.88 -3.53 -8.96
CA LEU A 75 -17.26 -4.75 -8.26
C LEU A 75 -16.02 -5.60 -8.00
N SER A 76 -15.67 -5.78 -6.72
CA SER A 76 -14.41 -6.45 -6.35
C SER A 76 -14.23 -7.86 -6.90
N SER A 77 -15.30 -8.64 -7.08
CA SER A 77 -15.23 -9.99 -7.66
C SER A 77 -14.85 -9.99 -9.13
N GLU A 78 -15.09 -8.88 -9.84
CA GLU A 78 -14.82 -8.71 -11.27
C GLU A 78 -13.91 -7.52 -11.57
N LYS A 79 -13.17 -7.02 -10.58
CA LYS A 79 -12.24 -5.89 -10.74
C LYS A 79 -11.27 -6.14 -11.89
N LYS A 80 -11.10 -5.13 -12.75
CA LYS A 80 -10.11 -5.12 -13.83
C LYS A 80 -9.20 -3.89 -13.71
N CYS A 81 -8.05 -3.92 -14.41
CA CYS A 81 -7.25 -2.73 -14.62
C CYS A 81 -8.10 -1.66 -15.35
N GLY A 82 -7.90 -0.38 -15.02
CA GLY A 82 -8.70 0.73 -15.56
C GLY A 82 -8.71 0.84 -17.09
N HIS A 83 -7.69 0.28 -17.75
CA HIS A 83 -7.49 0.29 -19.20
C HIS A 83 -7.89 -1.02 -19.91
N LEU A 84 -8.49 -1.98 -19.19
CA LEU A 84 -9.04 -3.21 -19.77
C LEU A 84 -10.56 -3.11 -19.99
N GLY A 85 -11.07 -3.90 -20.94
CA GLY A 85 -12.51 -4.09 -21.12
C GLY A 85 -13.13 -4.97 -20.03
N GLY A 86 -14.47 -4.97 -19.95
CA GLY A 86 -15.21 -5.84 -19.03
C GLY A 86 -15.14 -5.42 -17.55
N LYS A 87 -15.01 -4.12 -17.28
CA LYS A 87 -15.18 -3.55 -15.94
C LYS A 87 -16.66 -3.58 -15.54
N VAL A 88 -16.91 -3.82 -14.27
CA VAL A 88 -18.23 -3.78 -13.62
C VAL A 88 -18.07 -2.99 -12.34
#